data_AF-A0A536SIE7-F1
#
_entry.id   AF-A0A536SIE7-F1
#
_cell.length_a   1.000
_cell.length_b   1.000
_cell.length_c   1.000
_cell.angle_alpha   90.00
_cell.angle_beta   90.00
_cell.angle_gamma   90.00
#
_symmetry.space_group_name_H-M   'P 1'
#
loop_
_entity.id
_entity.type
_entity.pdbx_description
1 polymer ?
#
loop_
_entity_poly.entity_id
_entity_poly.type
_entity_poly.pdbx_seq_one_letter_code
_entity_poly.pdbx_strand_id
1 'polypeptide(L)'
;MLIDATMKEDFPPISLPKREYMERSRKIWEELGLPKLKPESPWFGYSLGEWPDELERAAELAVKGDYFKTGELLVKRRRKDVRMNTEVRDVQEPSKK
;
A
#
# COMPACT_ATOMS: atom_id res chain seq x y z
N MET A 1 22.01 16.41 20.88
CA MET A 1 20.67 15.83 20.61
C MET A 1 20.90 14.41 20.12
N LEU A 2 20.41 13.40 20.86
CA LEU A 2 20.34 12.02 20.37
C LEU A 2 18.91 11.77 19.89
N ILE A 3 18.77 11.20 18.69
CA ILE A 3 17.49 10.79 18.12
C ILE A 3 17.57 9.28 17.92
N ASP A 4 16.63 8.54 18.50
CA ASP A 4 16.43 7.12 18.23
C ASP A 4 15.62 6.96 16.93
N ALA A 5 16.28 6.48 15.88
CA ALA A 5 15.68 6.26 14.55
C ALA A 5 15.31 4.78 14.30
N THR A 6 15.11 3.99 15.36
CA THR A 6 14.73 2.59 15.23
C THR A 6 13.21 2.41 15.11
N MET A 7 12.82 1.41 14.32
CA MET A 7 11.43 1.01 14.13
C MET A 7 10.94 0.31 15.40
N LYS A 8 9.90 0.85 16.06
CA LYS A 8 9.35 0.30 17.31
C LYS A 8 8.12 -0.59 17.10
N GLU A 9 7.41 -0.41 16.00
CA GLU A 9 6.20 -1.13 15.62
C GLU A 9 6.23 -1.40 14.11
N ASP A 10 5.29 -2.21 13.62
CA ASP A 10 5.06 -2.32 12.17
C ASP A 10 4.57 -0.99 11.62
N PHE A 11 5.00 -0.65 10.40
CA PHE A 11 4.62 0.60 9.72
C PHE A 11 3.97 0.32 8.37
N PRO A 12 3.23 1.28 7.81
CA PRO A 12 2.76 1.18 6.44
C PRO A 12 3.96 1.06 5.48
N PRO A 13 3.79 0.43 4.31
CA PRO A 13 4.85 0.31 3.33
C PRO A 13 5.36 1.70 2.92
N ILE A 14 6.64 1.75 2.56
CA ILE A 14 7.21 2.96 1.98
C ILE A 14 6.43 3.32 0.72
N SER A 15 6.12 4.60 0.51
CA SER A 15 5.28 5.12 -0.59
C SER A 15 5.91 5.01 -1.99
N LEU A 16 6.80 4.04 -2.20
CA LEU A 16 7.40 3.71 -3.49
C LEU A 16 6.56 2.64 -4.21
N PRO A 17 6.53 2.65 -5.56
CA PRO A 17 5.84 1.63 -6.33
C PRO A 17 6.45 0.23 -6.09
N LYS A 18 5.63 -0.82 -6.30
CA LYS A 18 6.13 -2.20 -6.25
C LYS A 18 7.23 -2.43 -7.29
N ARG A 19 8.09 -3.40 -6.98
CA ARG A 19 9.24 -3.79 -7.81
C ARG A 19 8.86 -4.03 -9.28
N GLU A 20 7.74 -4.72 -9.53
CA GLU A 20 7.27 -5.04 -10.89
C GLU A 20 7.03 -3.80 -11.77
N TYR A 21 6.49 -2.72 -11.20
CA TYR A 21 6.26 -1.48 -11.93
C TYR A 21 7.56 -0.72 -12.18
N MET A 22 8.46 -0.69 -11.20
CA MET A 22 9.78 -0.06 -11.34
C MET A 22 10.63 -0.78 -12.38
N GLU A 23 10.63 -2.10 -12.39
CA GLU A 23 11.35 -2.90 -13.40
C GLU A 23 10.75 -2.75 -14.79
N ARG A 24 9.42 -2.72 -14.92
CA ARG A 24 8.76 -2.47 -16.21
C ARG A 24 9.06 -1.06 -16.73
N SER A 25 9.01 -0.05 -15.86
CA SER A 25 9.34 1.33 -16.21
C SER A 25 10.78 1.46 -16.66
N ARG A 26 11.71 0.77 -16.00
CA ARG A 26 13.12 0.73 -16.41
C ARG A 26 13.30 0.15 -17.82
N LYS A 27 12.61 -0.93 -18.16
CA LYS A 27 12.68 -1.52 -19.52
C LYS A 27 12.22 -0.52 -20.58
N ILE A 28 11.07 0.13 -20.36
CA ILE A 28 10.54 1.16 -21.26
C ILE A 28 11.53 2.33 -21.39
N TRP A 29 12.13 2.77 -20.28
CA TRP A 29 13.12 3.83 -20.27
C TRP A 29 14.36 3.50 -21.12
N GLU A 30 14.85 2.26 -21.03
CA GLU A 30 15.96 1.76 -21.83
C GLU A 30 15.58 1.63 -23.33
N GLU A 31 14.37 1.16 -23.63
CA GLU A 31 13.82 1.09 -25.01
C GLU A 31 13.72 2.47 -25.68
N LEU A 32 13.37 3.50 -24.90
CA LEU A 32 13.29 4.88 -25.37
C LEU A 32 14.67 5.54 -25.59
N GLY A 33 15.77 4.85 -25.29
CA GLY A 33 17.13 5.36 -25.47
C GLY A 33 17.48 6.52 -24.53
N LEU A 34 16.79 6.62 -23.40
CA LEU A 34 17.00 7.69 -22.42
C LEU A 34 18.32 7.49 -21.65
N PRO A 35 18.85 8.54 -20.98
CA PRO A 35 20.08 8.44 -20.21
C PRO A 35 20.04 7.28 -19.20
N LYS A 36 21.19 6.63 -18.97
CA LYS A 36 21.27 5.48 -18.05
C LYS A 36 20.77 5.84 -16.65
N LEU A 37 19.81 5.06 -16.15
CA LEU A 37 19.32 5.18 -14.78
C LEU A 37 20.42 4.79 -13.80
N LYS A 38 20.51 5.54 -12.70
CA LYS A 38 21.34 5.22 -11.52
C LYS A 38 20.46 5.06 -10.30
N PRO A 39 19.84 3.88 -10.11
CA PRO A 39 19.04 3.60 -8.93
C PRO A 39 19.79 3.77 -7.62
N GLU A 40 19.20 4.51 -6.69
CA GLU A 40 19.59 4.50 -5.28
C GLU A 40 18.58 3.69 -4.46
N SER A 41 19.05 3.08 -3.37
CA SER A 41 18.18 2.27 -2.50
C SER A 41 17.45 3.16 -1.48
N PRO A 42 16.16 2.93 -1.21
CA PRO A 42 15.30 1.91 -1.82
C PRO A 42 14.77 2.34 -3.20
N TRP A 43 14.91 1.47 -4.19
CA TRP A 43 14.43 1.70 -5.57
C TRP A 43 12.95 1.32 -5.76
N PHE A 44 12.39 0.49 -4.88
CA PHE A 44 11.00 0.06 -4.89
C PHE A 44 10.47 -0.04 -3.46
N GLY A 45 9.14 0.01 -3.32
CA GLY A 45 8.48 -0.14 -2.04
C GLY A 45 8.62 -1.55 -1.50
N TYR A 46 8.86 -1.66 -0.21
CA TYR A 46 8.78 -2.90 0.54
C TYR A 46 7.82 -2.73 1.72
N SER A 47 7.18 -3.84 2.11
CA SER A 47 6.27 -3.84 3.26
C SER A 47 7.05 -3.65 4.55
N LEU A 48 6.53 -2.80 5.43
CA LEU A 48 7.04 -2.57 6.77
C LEU A 48 6.18 -3.25 7.85
N GLY A 49 5.34 -4.21 7.44
CA GLY A 49 4.51 -5.04 8.33
C GLY A 49 3.04 -4.64 8.36
N GLU A 50 2.71 -3.35 8.23
CA GLU A 50 1.33 -2.85 8.34
C GLU A 50 0.61 -2.79 6.96
N TRP A 51 0.57 -3.93 6.26
CA TRP A 51 -0.13 -4.05 4.98
C TRP A 51 -0.91 -5.37 4.87
N PRO A 52 -2.18 -5.40 5.31
CA PRO A 52 -3.02 -6.59 5.24
C PRO A 52 -3.34 -7.02 3.81
N ASP A 53 -3.60 -8.32 3.61
CA ASP A 53 -3.99 -8.92 2.32
C ASP A 53 -5.23 -8.27 1.68
N GLU A 54 -6.10 -7.66 2.48
CA GLU A 54 -7.25 -6.89 1.98
C GLU A 54 -6.83 -5.62 1.25
N LEU A 55 -5.84 -4.89 1.78
CA LEU A 55 -5.29 -3.70 1.14
C LEU A 55 -4.49 -4.07 -0.10
N GLU A 56 -3.80 -5.21 -0.06
CA GLU A 56 -3.10 -5.75 -1.23
C GLU A 56 -4.07 -6.06 -2.38
N ARG A 57 -5.18 -6.75 -2.09
CA ARG A 57 -6.25 -7.01 -3.07
C ARG A 57 -6.89 -5.72 -3.59
N ALA A 58 -7.14 -4.75 -2.72
CA ALA A 58 -7.66 -3.45 -3.11
C ALA A 58 -6.70 -2.70 -4.05
N ALA A 59 -5.39 -2.78 -3.78
CA ALA A 59 -4.36 -2.19 -4.63
C ALA A 59 -4.30 -2.86 -6.01
N GLU A 60 -4.39 -4.19 -6.08
CA GLU A 60 -4.47 -4.90 -7.36
C GLU A 60 -5.70 -4.51 -8.19
N LEU A 61 -6.86 -4.38 -7.54
CA LEU A 61 -8.07 -3.90 -8.20
C LEU A 61 -7.89 -2.48 -8.73
N ALA A 62 -7.24 -1.60 -7.96
CA ALA A 62 -6.95 -0.24 -8.38
C ALA A 62 -6.03 -0.20 -9.62
N VAL A 63 -4.97 -1.03 -9.64
CA VAL A 63 -4.08 -1.17 -10.81
C VAL A 63 -4.85 -1.65 -12.05
N LYS A 64 -5.82 -2.56 -11.88
CA LYS A 64 -6.69 -3.06 -12.96
C LYS A 64 -7.76 -2.05 -13.41
N GLY A 65 -7.91 -0.92 -12.71
CA GLY A 65 -8.99 0.06 -12.96
C GLY A 65 -10.33 -0.27 -12.27
N ASP A 66 -10.38 -1.37 -11.51
CA ASP A 66 -11.57 -1.92 -10.86
C ASP A 66 -11.77 -1.40 -9.41
N TYR A 67 -11.23 -0.22 -9.08
CA TYR A 67 -11.24 0.31 -7.69
C TYR A 67 -12.63 0.49 -7.08
N PHE A 68 -13.69 0.63 -7.91
CA PHE A 68 -15.06 0.72 -7.43
C PHE A 68 -15.53 -0.54 -6.68
N LYS A 69 -15.00 -1.72 -7.03
CA LYS A 69 -15.31 -2.99 -6.32
C LYS A 69 -14.90 -2.92 -4.85
N THR A 70 -13.77 -2.28 -4.55
CA THR A 70 -13.34 -2.01 -3.17
C THR A 70 -14.35 -1.12 -2.46
N GLY A 71 -14.87 -0.08 -3.13
CA GLY A 71 -15.91 0.79 -2.59
C GLY A 71 -17.19 0.03 -2.21
N GLU A 72 -17.65 -0.89 -3.06
CA GLU A 72 -18.82 -1.74 -2.78
C GLU A 72 -18.63 -2.60 -1.52
N LEU A 73 -17.41 -3.13 -1.30
CA LEU A 73 -17.06 -3.86 -0.08
C LEU A 73 -17.06 -2.95 1.15
N LEU A 74 -16.50 -1.75 1.04
CA LEU A 74 -16.44 -0.78 2.14
C LEU A 74 -17.83 -0.29 2.56
N VAL A 75 -18.80 -0.18 1.65
CA VAL A 75 -20.19 0.16 1.99
C VAL A 75 -20.78 -0.83 2.99
N LYS A 76 -20.49 -2.12 2.84
CA LYS A 76 -20.95 -3.18 3.77
C LYS A 76 -20.32 -3.06 5.17
N ARG A 77 -19.19 -2.35 5.29
CA ARG A 77 -18.50 -2.10 6.57
C ARG A 77 -18.96 -0.84 7.29
N ARG A 78 -19.88 -0.05 6.73
CA ARG A 78 -20.38 1.18 7.37
C ARG A 78 -21.12 0.85 8.66
N ARG A 79 -20.74 1.53 9.74
CA ARG A 79 -21.22 1.23 11.09
C ARG A 79 -21.25 2.49 11.95
N LYS A 80 -22.12 2.52 12.96
CA LYS A 80 -22.40 3.70 13.81
C LYS A 80 -21.95 3.52 15.26
N ASP A 81 -21.38 2.36 15.58
CA ASP A 81 -20.99 1.90 16.91
C ASP A 81 -19.50 2.14 17.23
N VAL A 82 -18.75 2.76 16.31
CA VAL A 82 -17.30 3.03 16.46
C VAL A 82 -17.08 4.53 16.56
N ARG A 83 -16.17 4.92 17.45
CA ARG A 83 -15.75 6.32 17.60
C ARG A 83 -14.99 6.78 16.35
N MET A 84 -15.09 8.06 16.01
CA MET A 84 -14.29 8.64 14.92
C MET A 84 -12.79 8.51 15.22
N ASN A 85 -11.98 8.25 14.18
CA ASN A 85 -10.53 8.05 14.25
C ASN A 85 -10.07 6.84 15.09
N THR A 86 -10.92 5.84 15.29
CA THR A 86 -10.45 4.55 15.82
C THR A 86 -9.56 3.86 14.77
N GLU A 87 -8.39 3.41 15.21
CA GLU A 87 -7.43 2.65 14.43
C GLU A 87 -8.08 1.42 13.80
N VAL A 88 -7.93 1.24 12.48
CA VAL A 88 -8.60 0.16 11.74
C VAL A 88 -8.15 -1.22 12.22
N ARG A 89 -6.89 -1.34 12.67
CA ARG A 89 -6.30 -2.56 13.27
C ARG A 89 -7.04 -3.06 14.52
N ASP A 90 -7.64 -2.15 15.28
CA ASP A 90 -8.30 -2.48 16.55
C ASP A 90 -9.79 -2.80 16.37
N VAL A 91 -10.30 -2.66 15.14
CA VAL A 91 -11.74 -2.78 14.84
C VAL A 91 -12.03 -4.13 14.19
N GLN A 92 -12.74 -4.99 14.91
CA GLN A 92 -13.20 -6.28 14.37
C GLN A 92 -14.15 -6.09 13.18
N GLU A 93 -14.13 -7.06 12.26
CA GLU A 93 -15.07 -7.11 11.14
C GLU A 93 -16.53 -7.17 11.66
N PRO A 94 -17.48 -6.50 11.00
CA PRO A 94 -18.88 -6.66 11.34
C PRO A 94 -19.29 -8.12 11.14
N SER A 95 -19.98 -8.69 12.14
CA SER A 95 -20.56 -10.03 12.03
C SER A 95 -21.45 -10.11 10.80
N LYS A 96 -21.24 -11.13 9.95
CA LYS A 96 -22.12 -11.42 8.81
C LYS A 96 -23.51 -11.75 9.36
N LYS A 97 -24.46 -10.83 9.16
CA LYS A 97 -25.90 -11.14 9.28
C LYS A 97 -26.37 -11.95 8.08
#